data_AF-A0A7Y5L4I9-F1
#
_entry.id   AF-A0A7Y5L4I9-F1
#
_cell.length_a   1.000
_cell.length_b   1.000
_cell.length_c   1.000
_cell.angle_alpha   90.00
_cell.angle_beta   90.00
_cell.angle_gamma   90.00
#
_symmetry.space_group_name_H-M   'P 1'
#
loop_
_entity.id
_entity.type
_entity.pdbx_description
1 polymer ?
#
loop_
_entity_poly.entity_id
_entity_poly.type
_entity_poly.pdbx_seq_one_letter_code
_entity_poly.pdbx_strand_id
1 'polypeptide(L)'
;MSLVNKILKTAVAPVAGKKQFQKLFETLYQFSLYGMNIGRGDKPETSGEKHALNIIREKLSGKGKTVIFDVGANVGNYTVLLKEVFGDGAEIHSFEPSLRTFEKLRP
;
A
#
# COMPACT_ATOMS: atom_id res chain seq x y z
N MET A 1 -32.77 9.02 15.09
CA MET A 1 -31.84 9.73 14.18
C MET A 1 -31.46 11.04 14.83
N SER A 2 -30.17 11.39 14.89
CA SER A 2 -29.72 12.67 15.44
C SER A 2 -30.25 13.85 14.61
N LEU A 3 -30.36 15.04 15.22
CA LEU A 3 -30.76 16.28 14.55
C LEU A 3 -29.85 16.58 13.35
N VAL A 4 -28.56 16.28 13.50
CA VAL A 4 -27.53 16.37 12.46
C VAL A 4 -27.88 15.52 11.23
N ASN A 5 -28.34 14.28 11.43
CA ASN A 5 -28.71 13.38 10.33
C ASN A 5 -29.95 13.87 9.56
N LYS A 6 -30.90 14.54 10.23
CA LYS A 6 -32.06 15.12 9.55
C LYS A 6 -31.67 16.32 8.70
N ILE A 7 -30.85 17.21 9.23
CA ILE A 7 -30.35 18.40 8.51
C ILE A 7 -29.54 17.99 7.27
N LEU A 8 -28.63 17.03 7.41
CA LEU A 8 -27.85 16.47 6.30
C LEU A 8 -28.74 15.88 5.21
N LYS A 9 -29.75 15.08 5.58
CA LYS A 9 -30.69 14.52 4.61
C LYS A 9 -31.43 15.60 3.83
N THR A 10 -31.94 16.62 4.51
CA THR A 10 -32.67 17.71 3.85
C THR A 10 -31.77 18.52 2.93
N ALA A 11 -30.54 18.82 3.33
CA ALA A 11 -29.58 19.58 2.53
C ALA A 11 -29.12 18.83 1.27
N VAL A 12 -28.94 17.50 1.37
CA VAL A 12 -28.40 16.68 0.27
C VAL A 12 -29.51 16.10 -0.61
N ALA A 13 -30.77 16.05 -0.15
CA ALA A 13 -31.90 15.50 -0.90
C ALA A 13 -32.06 16.03 -2.33
N PRO A 14 -31.85 17.33 -2.65
CA PRO A 14 -31.99 17.84 -4.01
C PRO A 14 -30.96 17.28 -5.00
N VAL A 15 -29.84 16.76 -4.50
CA VAL A 15 -28.70 16.27 -5.30
C VAL A 15 -28.47 14.76 -5.14
N ALA A 16 -29.03 14.14 -4.09
CA ALA A 16 -28.88 12.72 -3.80
C ALA A 16 -29.44 11.84 -4.93
N GLY A 17 -28.72 10.77 -5.26
CA GLY A 17 -29.17 9.74 -6.23
C GLY A 17 -29.19 10.17 -7.70
N LYS A 18 -28.82 11.42 -8.02
CA LYS A 18 -28.81 11.90 -9.41
C LYS A 18 -27.46 11.61 -10.08
N LYS A 19 -27.51 10.96 -11.24
CA LYS A 19 -26.32 10.58 -12.03
C LYS A 19 -25.36 11.75 -12.31
N GLN A 20 -25.89 12.96 -12.54
CA GLN A 20 -25.09 14.16 -12.81
C GLN A 20 -24.15 14.55 -11.65
N PHE A 21 -24.48 14.17 -10.40
CA PHE A 21 -23.67 14.46 -9.23
C PHE A 21 -22.80 13.27 -8.78
N GLN A 22 -22.86 12.14 -9.49
CA GLN A 22 -22.10 10.93 -9.13
C GLN A 22 -20.60 11.21 -9.01
N LYS A 23 -20.00 11.86 -10.02
CA LYS A 23 -18.57 12.21 -10.03
C LYS A 23 -18.18 13.11 -8.84
N LEU A 24 -19.06 14.03 -8.44
CA LEU A 24 -18.83 14.88 -7.27
C LEU A 24 -18.79 14.04 -5.98
N PHE A 25 -19.77 13.17 -5.77
CA PHE A 25 -19.82 12.31 -4.58
C PHE A 25 -18.68 11.30 -4.55
N GLU A 26 -18.29 10.72 -5.68
CA GLU A 26 -17.10 9.86 -5.78
C GLU A 26 -15.84 10.63 -5.39
N THR A 27 -15.68 11.87 -5.85
CA THR A 27 -14.54 12.71 -5.48
C THR A 27 -14.52 13.01 -3.98
N LEU A 28 -15.66 13.39 -3.39
CA LEU A 28 -15.79 13.62 -1.95
C LEU A 28 -15.53 12.36 -1.13
N TYR A 29 -15.97 11.20 -1.62
CA TYR A 29 -15.69 9.91 -1.02
C TYR A 29 -14.19 9.60 -1.04
N GLN A 30 -13.52 9.74 -2.18
CA GLN A 30 -12.07 9.56 -2.28
C GLN A 30 -11.30 10.52 -1.37
N PHE A 31 -11.72 11.78 -1.29
CA PHE A 31 -11.13 12.75 -0.36
C PHE A 31 -11.31 12.32 1.10
N SER A 32 -12.50 11.81 1.44
CA SER A 32 -12.79 11.31 2.78
C SER A 32 -11.95 10.08 3.12
N LEU A 33 -11.82 9.12 2.19
CA LEU A 33 -10.92 7.96 2.33
C LEU A 33 -9.48 8.41 2.57
N TYR A 34 -9.00 9.37 1.78
CA TYR A 34 -7.66 9.92 1.93
C TYR A 34 -7.45 10.60 3.28
N GLY A 35 -8.43 11.40 3.75
CA GLY A 35 -8.42 12.01 5.08
C GLY A 35 -8.43 10.99 6.23
N MET A 36 -9.04 9.83 6.01
CA MET A 36 -9.00 8.66 6.91
C MET A 36 -7.74 7.80 6.76
N ASN A 37 -6.77 8.25 5.96
CA ASN A 37 -5.52 7.54 5.67
C ASN A 37 -5.71 6.17 4.99
N ILE A 38 -6.79 6.00 4.22
CA ILE A 38 -7.09 4.80 3.43
C ILE A 38 -6.49 4.95 2.02
N GLY A 39 -5.84 3.90 1.52
CA GLY A 39 -5.26 3.86 0.17
C GLY A 39 -3.83 4.41 0.05
N ARG A 40 -3.10 4.54 1.17
CA ARG A 40 -1.72 5.08 1.22
C ARG A 40 -0.64 4.05 1.58
N GLY A 41 -1.02 2.78 1.80
CA GLY A 41 -0.11 1.72 2.25
C GLY A 41 0.40 0.80 1.15
N ASP A 42 0.12 1.09 -0.11
CA ASP A 42 0.45 0.26 -1.27
C ASP A 42 1.89 0.46 -1.78
N LYS A 43 2.52 1.57 -1.39
CA LYS A 43 3.89 1.92 -1.79
C LYS A 43 4.87 1.68 -0.64
N PRO A 44 6.01 1.02 -0.89
CA PRO A 44 7.00 0.76 0.15
C PRO A 44 7.54 2.02 0.85
N GLU A 45 7.47 3.18 0.18
CA GLU A 45 7.88 4.49 0.68
C GLU A 45 6.90 5.09 1.69
N THR A 46 5.61 4.73 1.61
CA THR A 46 4.54 5.30 2.44
C THR A 46 3.89 4.29 3.40
N SER A 47 4.15 3.00 3.21
CA SER A 47 3.65 1.90 4.06
C SER A 47 4.34 1.82 5.43
N GLY A 48 5.55 2.38 5.56
CA GLY A 48 6.40 2.21 6.75
C GLY A 48 7.28 0.95 6.70
N GLU A 49 7.17 0.14 5.66
CA GLU A 49 7.95 -1.10 5.50
C GLU A 49 9.45 -0.84 5.51
N LYS A 50 9.93 0.21 4.84
CA LYS A 50 11.34 0.60 4.85
C LYS A 50 11.87 0.85 6.27
N HIS A 51 11.06 1.50 7.12
CA HIS A 51 11.43 1.74 8.51
C HIS A 51 11.53 0.42 9.29
N ALA A 52 10.55 -0.47 9.14
CA ALA A 52 10.58 -1.80 9.75
C ALA A 52 11.79 -2.62 9.30
N LEU A 53 12.12 -2.61 8.00
CA LEU A 53 13.28 -3.30 7.45
C LEU A 53 14.60 -2.75 8.00
N ASN A 54 14.72 -1.43 8.20
CA ASN A 54 15.91 -0.84 8.82
C ASN A 54 16.11 -1.35 10.26
N ILE A 55 15.05 -1.43 11.06
CA ILE A 55 15.11 -2.01 12.42
C ILE A 55 15.56 -3.47 12.36
N ILE A 56 15.05 -4.25 11.39
CA ILE A 56 15.45 -5.66 11.21
C ILE A 56 16.93 -5.74 10.81
N ARG A 57 17.38 -4.93 9.85
CA ARG A 57 18.78 -4.88 9.41
C ARG A 57 19.72 -4.60 10.58
N GLU A 58 19.40 -3.63 11.43
CA GLU A 58 20.19 -3.32 12.62
C GLU A 58 20.29 -4.51 13.58
N LYS A 59 19.19 -5.22 13.81
CA LYS A 59 19.16 -6.43 14.67
C LYS A 59 19.92 -7.63 14.10
N LEU A 60 20.11 -7.66 12.77
CA LEU A 60 20.86 -8.70 12.06
C LEU A 60 22.32 -8.31 11.81
N SER A 61 22.70 -7.06 12.08
CA SER A 61 24.07 -6.58 11.92
C SER A 61 25.05 -7.44 12.71
N GLY A 62 26.15 -7.85 12.05
CA GLY A 62 27.19 -8.71 12.64
C GLY A 62 26.84 -10.20 12.76
N LYS A 63 25.65 -10.64 12.32
CA LYS A 63 25.22 -12.05 12.40
C LYS A 63 25.54 -12.89 11.15
N GLY A 64 26.34 -12.34 10.22
CA GLY A 64 26.69 -12.99 8.96
C GLY A 64 25.73 -12.65 7.81
N LYS A 65 25.78 -13.45 6.74
CA LYS A 65 24.97 -13.23 5.53
C LYS A 65 23.50 -13.51 5.83
N THR A 66 22.63 -12.56 5.53
CA THR A 66 21.17 -12.70 5.71
C THR A 66 20.56 -13.40 4.48
N VAL A 67 19.63 -14.33 4.69
CA VAL A 67 18.85 -14.92 3.59
C VAL A 67 17.40 -14.47 3.75
N ILE A 68 16.82 -13.88 2.71
CA ILE A 68 15.47 -13.32 2.71
C ILE A 68 14.65 -14.01 1.64
N PHE A 69 13.46 -14.46 2.01
CA PHE A 69 12.47 -15.02 1.09
C PHE A 69 11.33 -14.01 0.91
N ASP A 70 11.17 -13.48 -0.29
CA ASP A 70 10.07 -12.59 -0.69
C ASP A 70 8.98 -13.41 -1.40
N VAL A 71 7.97 -13.84 -0.64
CA VAL A 71 6.91 -14.74 -1.11
C VAL A 71 5.70 -13.91 -1.56
N GLY A 72 5.29 -14.08 -2.82
CA GLY A 72 4.28 -13.22 -3.44
C GLY A 72 4.86 -11.87 -3.88
N ALA A 73 6.08 -11.89 -4.40
CA ALA A 73 6.86 -10.70 -4.75
C ALA A 73 6.19 -9.81 -5.83
N ASN A 74 5.13 -10.30 -6.49
CA ASN A 74 4.41 -9.58 -7.53
C ASN A 74 5.39 -9.12 -8.62
N VAL A 75 5.43 -7.84 -8.96
CA VAL A 75 6.37 -7.27 -9.94
C VAL A 75 7.72 -6.85 -9.33
N GLY A 76 8.00 -7.18 -8.08
CA GLY A 76 9.32 -7.00 -7.45
C GLY A 76 9.56 -5.68 -6.73
N ASN A 77 8.55 -4.82 -6.55
CA ASN A 77 8.73 -3.54 -5.85
C ASN A 77 9.28 -3.72 -4.42
N TYR A 78 8.79 -4.73 -3.70
CA TYR A 78 9.28 -5.04 -2.36
C TYR A 78 10.68 -5.67 -2.40
N THR A 79 10.96 -6.55 -3.37
CA THR A 79 12.30 -7.09 -3.63
C THR A 79 13.33 -5.97 -3.84
N VAL A 80 12.98 -4.92 -4.58
CA VAL A 80 13.85 -3.74 -4.78
C VAL A 80 14.11 -3.02 -3.46
N LEU A 81 13.07 -2.82 -2.62
CA LEU A 81 13.25 -2.22 -1.30
C LEU A 81 14.15 -3.09 -0.40
N LEU A 82 13.99 -4.41 -0.41
CA LEU A 82 14.86 -5.33 0.32
C LEU A 82 16.32 -5.18 -0.14
N LYS A 83 16.57 -5.10 -1.45
CA LYS A 83 17.91 -4.88 -1.99
C LYS A 83 18.48 -3.51 -1.59
N GLU A 84 17.66 -2.46 -1.57
CA GLU A 84 18.06 -1.13 -1.11
C GLU A 84 18.48 -1.15 0.37
N VAL A 85 17.72 -1.82 1.23
CA VAL A 85 17.97 -1.81 2.68
C VAL A 85 19.16 -2.71 3.06
N PHE A 86 19.23 -3.93 2.52
CA PHE A 86 20.21 -4.95 2.93
C PHE A 86 21.47 -5.01 2.04
N GLY A 87 21.42 -4.43 0.84
CA GLY A 87 22.55 -4.41 -0.09
C GLY A 87 23.07 -5.80 -0.45
N ASP A 88 24.38 -5.97 -0.44
CA ASP A 88 25.05 -7.27 -0.68
C ASP A 88 25.18 -8.12 0.59
N GLY A 89 24.76 -7.59 1.75
CA GLY A 89 24.71 -8.33 3.01
C GLY A 89 23.58 -9.36 3.07
N ALA A 90 22.69 -9.37 2.07
CA ALA A 90 21.62 -10.34 1.95
C ALA A 90 21.60 -11.05 0.60
N GLU A 91 21.20 -12.31 0.64
CA GLU A 91 20.71 -13.07 -0.51
C GLU A 91 19.19 -13.08 -0.48
N ILE A 92 18.57 -12.69 -1.59
CA ILE A 92 17.13 -12.48 -1.69
C ILE A 92 16.58 -13.46 -2.72
N HIS A 93 15.62 -14.29 -2.32
CA HIS A 93 14.88 -15.19 -3.19
C HIS A 93 13.43 -14.71 -3.29
N SER A 94 12.99 -14.35 -4.49
CA SER A 94 11.63 -13.85 -4.73
C SER A 94 10.79 -14.89 -5.47
N PHE A 95 9.56 -15.10 -5.01
CA PHE A 95 8.63 -16.09 -5.54
C PHE A 95 7.32 -15.40 -5.94
N GLU A 96 6.83 -15.66 -7.14
CA GLU A 96 5.53 -15.17 -7.60
C GLU A 96 4.78 -16.29 -8.34
N PRO A 97 3.62 -16.75 -7.83
CA PRO A 97 2.90 -17.88 -8.43
C PRO A 97 2.18 -17.54 -9.75
N SER A 98 1.79 -16.28 -9.97
CA SER A 98 1.15 -15.86 -11.22
C SER A 98 2.20 -15.78 -12.33
N LEU A 99 2.11 -16.65 -13.35
CA LEU A 99 3.06 -16.67 -14.47
C LEU A 99 3.24 -15.29 -15.12
N ARG A 100 2.14 -14.59 -15.42
CA ARG A 100 2.16 -13.26 -16.03
C ARG A 100 2.88 -12.21 -15.16
N THR A 101 2.79 -12.37 -13.85
CA THR A 101 3.40 -11.44 -12.90
C THR A 101 4.87 -11.81 -12.68
N PHE A 102 5.16 -13.10 -12.56
CA PHE A 102 6.51 -13.65 -12.47
C PHE A 102 7.37 -13.26 -13.68
N GLU A 103 6.80 -13.24 -14.88
CA GLU A 103 7.50 -12.75 -16.09
C GLU A 103 7.99 -11.30 -15.95
N LYS A 104 7.30 -10.47 -15.16
CA LYS A 104 7.72 -9.09 -14.87
C LYS A 104 8.71 -8.99 -13.70
N LEU A 105 8.70 -9.98 -12.81
CA LEU A 105 9.63 -10.08 -11.68
C LEU A 105 11.03 -10.52 -12.13
N ARG A 106 11.09 -11.36 -13.17
CA ARG A 106 12.36 -11.86 -13.69
C ARG A 106 13.19 -10.73 -14.31
N PRO A 107 14.51 -10.72 -14.08
CA PRO A 107 15.43 -9.78 -14.70
C PRO A 107 15.52 -9.95 -16.21
#